data_AF-A0A2A2V7P7-F1
#
_entry.id   AF-A0A2A2V7P7-F1
#
_cell.length_a   1.000
_cell.length_b   1.000
_cell.length_c   1.000
_cell.angle_alpha   90.00
_cell.angle_beta   90.00
_cell.angle_gamma   90.00
#
_symmetry.space_group_name_H-M   'P 1'
#
loop_
_entity.id
_entity.type
_entity.pdbx_description
1 polymer ?
#
loop_
_entity_poly.entity_id
_entity_poly.type
_entity_poly.pdbx_seq_one_letter_code
_entity_poly.pdbx_strand_id
1 'polypeptide(L)'
;MSGCGNQLECDSIETRKAVLQAVADDHRNPLVNYAAKESTAKPPQENSKPQYLLGERIVTTSTSKDKRTLQCSGGISVSVGDVKASKEVEFTVQKSADGKLAVSVAPFQF
;
A
#
# COMPACT_ATOMS: atom_id res chain seq x y z
N MET A 1 -24.41 -2.77 23.54
CA MET A 1 -23.41 -1.97 22.80
C MET A 1 -22.40 -2.95 22.23
N SER A 2 -22.58 -3.32 20.97
CA SER A 2 -21.81 -4.38 20.30
C SER A 2 -20.40 -3.88 19.99
N GLY A 3 -19.39 -4.65 20.38
CA GLY A 3 -17.99 -4.25 20.40
C GLY A 3 -17.44 -3.89 19.01
N CYS A 4 -17.04 -2.62 18.86
CA CYS A 4 -16.07 -2.22 17.85
C CYS A 4 -14.68 -2.66 18.30
N GLY A 5 -13.87 -3.16 17.36
CA GLY A 5 -12.41 -3.13 17.52
C GLY A 5 -11.74 -4.47 17.72
N ASN A 6 -11.83 -5.37 16.72
CA ASN A 6 -10.81 -6.40 16.51
C ASN A 6 -10.89 -7.13 15.16
N GLN A 7 -11.87 -6.79 14.30
CA GLN A 7 -12.01 -7.40 13.00
C GLN A 7 -10.88 -6.93 12.08
N LEU A 8 -10.22 -7.88 11.43
CA LEU A 8 -9.25 -7.59 10.37
C LEU A 8 -10.00 -7.01 9.18
N GLU A 9 -9.56 -5.87 8.66
CA GLU A 9 -10.21 -5.19 7.55
C GLU A 9 -9.16 -4.65 6.58
N CYS A 10 -9.39 -4.84 5.27
CA CYS A 10 -8.51 -4.31 4.23
C CYS A 10 -8.46 -2.78 4.24
N ASP A 11 -9.57 -2.13 4.62
CA ASP A 11 -9.74 -0.69 4.51
C ASP A 11 -9.54 0.07 5.84
N SER A 12 -9.06 -0.61 6.88
CA SER A 12 -8.77 0.05 8.15
C SER A 12 -7.59 1.01 8.04
N ILE A 13 -7.57 2.02 8.91
CA ILE A 13 -6.47 3.00 8.99
C ILE A 13 -5.12 2.30 9.22
N GLU A 14 -5.12 1.26 10.05
CA GLU A 14 -3.93 0.48 10.39
C GLU A 14 -3.39 -0.28 9.17
N THR A 15 -4.29 -0.96 8.42
CA THR A 15 -3.93 -1.64 7.18
C THR A 15 -3.41 -0.66 6.14
N ARG A 16 -4.11 0.46 5.92
CA ARG A 16 -3.68 1.51 4.97
C ARG A 16 -2.28 2.03 5.31
N LYS A 17 -2.00 2.31 6.58
CA LYS A 17 -0.68 2.75 7.03
C LYS A 17 0.40 1.68 6.82
N ALA A 18 0.09 0.42 7.14
CA ALA A 18 1.03 -0.68 6.96
C ALA A 18 1.35 -0.97 5.49
N VAL A 19 0.36 -0.85 4.59
CA VAL A 19 0.57 -0.93 3.13
C VAL A 19 1.47 0.20 2.66
N LEU A 20 1.19 1.45 3.03
CA LEU A 20 2.03 2.59 2.66
C LEU A 20 3.47 2.42 3.14
N GLN A 21 3.66 1.95 4.37
CA GLN A 21 4.97 1.67 4.93
C GLN A 21 5.69 0.56 4.13
N ALA A 22 5.02 -0.56 3.86
CA ALA A 22 5.59 -1.66 3.09
C ALA A 22 6.02 -1.26 1.68
N VAL A 23 5.23 -0.39 1.02
CA VAL A 23 5.55 0.15 -0.31
C VAL A 23 6.69 1.16 -0.26
N ALA A 24 6.74 1.99 0.78
CA ALA A 24 7.78 3.00 0.97
C ALA A 24 9.15 2.38 1.34
N ASP A 25 9.14 1.28 2.09
CA ASP A 25 10.34 0.54 2.49
C ASP A 25 10.94 -0.31 1.35
N ASP A 26 10.19 -0.52 0.26
CA ASP A 26 10.73 -1.16 -0.95
C ASP A 26 11.61 -0.19 -1.74
N HIS A 27 12.92 -0.24 -1.49
CA HIS A 27 13.91 0.55 -2.22
C HIS A 27 14.01 0.23 -3.72
N ARG A 28 13.41 -0.87 -4.19
CA ARG A 28 13.36 -1.26 -5.61
C ARG A 28 11.97 -1.09 -6.21
N ASN A 29 11.12 -0.28 -5.58
CA ASN A 29 9.75 -0.05 -6.00
C ASN A 29 9.67 0.39 -7.47
N PRO A 30 9.09 -0.44 -8.36
CA PRO A 30 9.02 -0.14 -9.79
C PRO A 30 8.20 1.11 -10.14
N LEU A 31 7.17 1.46 -9.33
CA LEU A 31 6.39 2.68 -9.52
C LEU A 31 7.25 3.94 -9.29
N VAL A 32 8.10 3.92 -8.26
CA VAL A 32 9.04 5.02 -7.98
C VAL A 32 10.05 5.14 -9.10
N ASN A 33 10.65 4.00 -9.51
CA ASN A 33 11.65 3.98 -10.56
C ASN A 33 11.09 4.51 -11.89
N TYR A 34 9.85 4.15 -12.22
CA TYR A 34 9.15 4.70 -13.38
C TYR A 34 8.95 6.22 -13.24
N ALA A 35 8.36 6.68 -12.13
CA ALA A 35 8.08 8.11 -11.93
C ALA A 35 9.37 8.95 -11.93
N ALA A 36 10.45 8.47 -11.30
CA ALA A 36 11.74 9.14 -11.26
C ALA A 36 12.42 9.21 -12.63
N LYS A 37 12.29 8.14 -13.45
CA LYS A 37 12.84 8.10 -14.80
C LYS A 37 12.14 9.09 -15.74
N GLU A 38 10.82 9.21 -15.63
CA GLU A 38 10.02 10.08 -16.49
C GLU A 38 10.01 11.55 -16.02
N SER A 39 10.41 11.82 -14.77
CA SER A 39 10.42 13.18 -14.24
C SER A 39 11.50 14.03 -14.89
N THR A 40 11.10 15.24 -15.31
CA THR A 40 12.00 16.22 -15.94
C THR A 40 12.35 17.37 -15.00
N ALA A 41 11.72 17.43 -13.84
CA ALA A 41 11.98 18.43 -12.82
C ALA A 41 13.42 18.31 -12.28
N LYS A 42 14.17 19.43 -12.27
CA LYS A 42 15.41 19.51 -11.47
C LYS A 42 15.01 19.40 -10.00
N PRO A 43 15.45 18.39 -9.25
CA PRO A 43 15.03 18.28 -7.87
C PRO A 43 15.74 19.36 -7.03
N PRO A 44 15.02 20.25 -6.32
CA PRO A 44 15.52 20.68 -5.03
C PRO A 44 15.60 19.42 -4.16
N GLN A 45 16.67 19.29 -3.39
CA GLN A 45 17.06 18.08 -2.65
C GLN A 45 15.95 17.52 -1.73
N GLU A 46 14.90 18.30 -1.44
CA GLU A 46 13.71 17.93 -0.66
C GLU A 46 12.52 17.36 -1.47
N ASN A 47 12.37 17.66 -2.77
CA ASN A 47 11.24 17.20 -3.60
C ASN A 47 11.51 15.89 -4.36
N SER A 48 12.64 15.23 -4.11
CA SER A 48 12.95 13.92 -4.70
C SER A 48 12.32 12.75 -3.92
N LYS A 49 11.76 13.02 -2.73
CA LYS A 49 11.17 11.97 -1.89
C LYS A 49 9.83 11.52 -2.50
N PRO A 50 9.66 10.22 -2.76
CA PRO A 50 8.40 9.70 -3.30
C PRO A 50 7.25 9.99 -2.34
N GLN A 51 6.15 10.54 -2.86
CA GLN A 51 4.92 10.73 -2.11
C GLN A 51 3.93 9.64 -2.49
N TYR A 52 3.56 8.79 -1.54
CA TYR A 52 2.63 7.68 -1.77
C TYR A 52 1.22 8.06 -1.32
N LEU A 53 0.23 7.71 -2.14
CA LEU A 53 -1.17 7.84 -1.83
C LEU A 53 -1.90 6.55 -2.18
N LEU A 54 -2.59 5.98 -1.20
CA LEU A 54 -3.57 4.91 -1.46
C LEU A 54 -4.87 5.52 -1.97
N GLY A 55 -5.52 4.78 -2.86
CA GLY A 55 -6.84 5.11 -3.37
C GLY A 55 -7.89 5.18 -2.26
N GLU A 56 -8.98 5.86 -2.55
CA GLU A 56 -10.08 6.04 -1.60
C GLU A 56 -10.75 4.72 -1.25
N ARG A 57 -10.76 3.75 -2.17
CA ARG A 57 -11.40 2.46 -1.99
C ARG A 57 -10.39 1.32 -2.04
N ILE A 58 -10.39 0.52 -0.98
CA ILE A 58 -9.73 -0.78 -0.92
C ILE A 58 -10.84 -1.84 -0.79
N VAL A 59 -10.72 -2.92 -1.55
CA VAL A 59 -11.69 -4.03 -1.54
C VAL A 59 -11.03 -5.30 -1.02
N THR A 60 -11.79 -6.08 -0.24
CA THR A 60 -11.41 -7.44 0.13
C THR A 60 -11.75 -8.37 -1.02
N THR A 61 -10.74 -9.01 -1.61
CA THR A 61 -10.93 -9.97 -2.73
C THR A 61 -11.14 -11.38 -2.22
N SER A 62 -10.54 -11.74 -1.08
CA SER A 62 -10.69 -13.06 -0.47
C SER A 62 -10.46 -13.01 1.05
N THR A 63 -11.01 -13.98 1.76
CA THR A 63 -10.85 -14.13 3.22
C THR A 63 -10.60 -15.59 3.55
N SER A 64 -9.58 -15.86 4.36
CA SER A 64 -9.29 -17.21 4.83
C SER A 64 -10.38 -17.75 5.75
N LYS A 65 -10.50 -19.08 5.84
CA LYS A 65 -11.51 -19.74 6.69
C LYS A 65 -11.44 -19.32 8.16
N ASP A 66 -10.24 -19.04 8.66
CA ASP A 66 -9.98 -18.60 10.03
C ASP A 66 -10.15 -17.10 10.25
N LYS A 67 -10.49 -16.33 9.18
CA LYS A 67 -10.65 -14.87 9.17
C LYS A 67 -9.42 -14.08 9.66
N ARG A 68 -8.24 -14.71 9.66
CA ARG A 68 -6.97 -14.09 10.05
C ARG A 68 -6.14 -13.61 8.86
N THR A 69 -6.50 -13.99 7.65
CA THR A 69 -5.84 -13.57 6.42
C THR A 69 -6.87 -13.02 5.44
N LEU A 70 -6.63 -11.80 4.96
CA LEU A 70 -7.39 -11.16 3.89
C LEU A 70 -6.48 -10.97 2.68
N GLN A 71 -7.03 -11.23 1.49
CA GLN A 71 -6.48 -10.69 0.26
C GLN A 71 -7.26 -9.42 -0.08
N CYS A 72 -6.52 -8.38 -0.42
CA CYS A 72 -7.03 -7.05 -0.64
C CYS A 72 -6.50 -6.51 -1.97
N SER A 73 -7.29 -5.68 -2.63
CA SER A 73 -6.84 -4.88 -3.77
C SER A 73 -7.26 -3.43 -3.61
N GLY A 74 -6.47 -2.52 -4.17
CA GLY A 74 -6.77 -1.09 -4.16
C GLY A 74 -5.91 -0.34 -5.16
N GLY A 75 -6.19 0.94 -5.35
CA GLY A 75 -5.31 1.82 -6.12
C GLY A 75 -4.15 2.31 -5.25
N ILE A 76 -2.96 2.46 -5.83
CA ILE A 76 -1.87 3.22 -5.25
C ILE A 76 -1.28 4.16 -6.30
N SER A 77 -0.86 5.34 -5.86
CA SER A 77 -0.14 6.28 -6.68
C SER A 77 1.11 6.77 -5.96
N VAL A 78 2.15 7.05 -6.75
CA VAL A 78 3.36 7.69 -6.29
C VAL A 78 3.62 8.94 -7.12
N SER A 79 4.01 10.02 -6.45
CA SER A 79 4.49 11.23 -7.10
C SER A 79 5.97 11.40 -6.85
N VAL A 80 6.74 11.64 -7.90
CA VAL A 80 8.17 11.97 -7.87
C VAL A 80 8.38 13.17 -8.79
N GLY A 81 8.83 14.30 -8.23
CA GLY A 81 8.96 15.55 -8.99
C GLY A 81 7.62 16.01 -9.58
N ASP A 82 7.59 16.16 -10.90
CA ASP A 82 6.43 16.54 -11.71
C ASP A 82 5.60 15.34 -12.23
N VAL A 83 6.01 14.11 -11.94
CA VAL A 83 5.36 12.89 -12.44
C VAL A 83 4.58 12.19 -11.34
N LYS A 84 3.36 11.77 -11.69
CA LYS A 84 2.53 10.87 -10.89
C LYS A 84 2.30 9.56 -11.65
N ALA A 85 2.70 8.45 -11.05
CA ALA A 85 2.40 7.11 -11.54
C ALA A 85 1.34 6.45 -10.65
N SER A 86 0.38 5.74 -11.25
CA SER A 86 -0.69 5.08 -10.51
C SER A 86 -0.90 3.65 -11.03
N LYS A 87 -1.22 2.73 -10.12
CA LYS A 87 -1.48 1.32 -10.45
C LYS A 87 -2.38 0.66 -9.43
N GLU A 88 -2.96 -0.47 -9.82
CA GLU A 88 -3.56 -1.38 -8.86
C GLU A 88 -2.47 -2.06 -8.03
N VAL A 89 -2.72 -2.18 -6.73
CA VAL A 89 -1.89 -2.91 -5.77
C VAL A 89 -2.72 -4.04 -5.18
N GLU A 90 -2.18 -5.24 -5.25
CA GLU A 90 -2.69 -6.39 -4.52
C GLU A 90 -1.83 -6.60 -3.27
N PHE A 91 -2.45 -6.88 -2.14
CA PHE A 91 -1.72 -7.13 -0.91
C PHE A 91 -2.48 -8.08 0.00
N THR A 92 -1.72 -8.78 0.84
CA THR A 92 -2.23 -9.70 1.84
C THR A 92 -2.09 -9.05 3.21
N VAL A 93 -3.16 -9.12 3.99
CA VAL A 93 -3.19 -8.64 5.38
C VAL A 93 -3.38 -9.85 6.28
N GLN A 94 -2.50 -10.03 7.25
CA GLN A 94 -2.54 -11.14 8.18
C GLN A 94 -2.53 -10.63 9.61
N LYS A 95 -3.36 -11.24 10.46
CA LYS A 95 -3.37 -11.01 11.90
C LYS A 95 -2.84 -12.24 12.61
N SER A 96 -1.67 -12.13 13.22
CA SER A 96 -1.06 -13.23 13.98
C SER A 96 -1.78 -13.45 15.31
N ALA A 97 -1.49 -14.59 15.96
CA ALA A 97 -2.16 -14.98 17.21
C ALA A 97 -1.90 -14.01 18.37
N ASP A 98 -0.81 -13.25 18.31
CA ASP A 98 -0.46 -12.16 19.23
C ASP A 98 -1.19 -10.84 18.92
N GLY A 99 -2.07 -10.84 17.90
CA GLY A 99 -2.85 -9.67 17.48
C GLY A 99 -2.10 -8.70 16.58
N LYS A 100 -0.82 -8.96 16.25
CA LYS A 100 -0.06 -8.11 15.33
C LYS A 100 -0.54 -8.24 13.90
N LEU A 101 -0.50 -7.13 13.18
CA LEU A 101 -0.87 -7.04 11.78
C LEU A 101 0.40 -7.09 10.92
N ALA A 102 0.42 -7.99 9.95
CA ALA A 102 1.45 -8.11 8.94
C ALA A 102 0.82 -7.82 7.56
N VAL A 103 1.51 -7.02 6.76
CA VAL A 103 1.12 -6.73 5.37
C VAL A 103 2.20 -7.21 4.44
N SER A 104 1.79 -7.81 3.34
CA SER A 104 2.68 -8.20 2.24
C SER A 104 2.09 -7.70 0.93
N VAL A 105 2.83 -6.84 0.25
CA VAL A 105 2.41 -6.24 -1.03
C VAL A 105 2.93 -7.11 -2.17
N ALA A 106 2.05 -7.44 -3.11
CA ALA A 106 2.44 -8.16 -4.32
C ALA A 106 3.29 -7.24 -5.22
N PRO A 107 4.33 -7.78 -5.90
CA PRO A 107 5.12 -7.00 -6.84
C PRO A 107 4.27 -6.41 -7.97
N PHE A 108 4.50 -5.15 -8.31
CA PHE A 108 3.84 -4.50 -9.44
C PHE A 108 4.29 -5.12 -10.78
N GLN A 109 3.34 -5.58 -11.61
CA GLN A 109 3.63 -6.13 -12.94
C GLN A 109 3.45 -5.06 -14.02
N PHE A 110 4.53 -4.61 -14.68
CA PHE A 110 4.54 -3.58 -15.73
C PHE A 110 4.68 -4.18 -17.13
#